data_AF-A0A0A5L991-F1
#
_entry.id   AF-A0A0A5L991-F1
#
_cell.length_a   1.000
_cell.length_b   1.000
_cell.length_c   1.000
_cell.angle_alpha   90.00
_cell.angle_beta   90.00
_cell.angle_gamma   90.00
#
_symmetry.space_group_name_H-M   'P 1'
#
loop_
_entity.id
_entity.type
_entity.pdbx_description
1 polymer ?
#
loop_
_entity_poly.entity_id
_entity_poly.type
_entity_poly.pdbx_seq_one_letter_code
_entity_poly.pdbx_strand_id
1 'polypeptide(L)'
;MEPNQKFKLLGFTRHGTIAANVMVLATGKTITMGLNELADSEISEDLSRHELQALYRKLYGDNKQKTAYELSDRHERSWYAYLIITVALSVIYIFSTLCGVKPIQIPVLNLITPPAIFIYPLTFILVDILNEFYGLRLARRTIIISFIANLTFVLGVWVTTLVPSIPQWEYSETYNGIVHSIMAVLVASSAAYLISENVNSYLLCKIKELTNSRYLFVRVITSTVVASAIDSVVFCTLAFYNVLSWDIIKTMILSQFLIKVVYALLGVGPIYATRSLFNRYINTEQAKGNEYAYPKAR
;
A
#
# COMPACT_ATOMS: atom_id res chain seq x y z
N MET A 1 21.92 21.15 14.02
CA MET A 1 20.73 21.57 13.24
C MET A 1 19.68 21.95 14.25
N GLU A 2 19.37 23.24 14.38
CA GLU A 2 18.31 23.67 15.30
C GLU A 2 16.96 23.15 14.79
N PRO A 3 16.19 22.42 15.61
CA PRO A 3 14.88 21.94 15.21
C PRO A 3 13.88 23.09 15.21
N ASN A 4 13.05 23.16 14.16
CA ASN A 4 11.96 24.15 14.07
C ASN A 4 11.00 24.03 15.25
N GLN A 5 10.55 25.15 15.81
CA GLN A 5 9.72 25.14 17.01
C GLN A 5 8.22 25.22 16.69
N LYS A 6 7.81 25.94 15.64
CA LYS A 6 6.39 26.25 15.36
C LYS A 6 5.97 26.00 13.91
N PHE A 7 6.87 26.19 12.94
CA PHE A 7 6.56 26.15 11.52
C PHE A 7 7.52 25.27 10.73
N LYS A 8 7.04 24.70 9.62
CA LYS A 8 7.87 23.89 8.72
C LYS A 8 7.55 24.20 7.28
N LEU A 9 8.56 24.53 6.48
CA LEU A 9 8.40 24.69 5.05
C LEU A 9 8.13 23.30 4.44
N LEU A 10 7.08 23.17 3.65
CA LEU A 10 6.72 21.92 2.97
C LEU A 10 7.15 21.90 1.51
N GLY A 11 7.14 23.06 0.84
CA GLY A 11 7.47 23.16 -0.57
C GLY A 11 6.93 24.44 -1.20
N PHE A 12 7.09 24.55 -2.51
CA PHE A 12 6.56 25.67 -3.31
C PHE A 12 5.49 25.18 -4.30
N THR A 13 4.42 25.93 -4.45
CA THR A 13 3.34 25.69 -5.42
C THR A 13 3.28 26.82 -6.45
N ARG A 14 2.80 26.49 -7.65
CA ARG A 14 2.72 27.46 -8.76
C ARG A 14 1.28 27.55 -9.26
N HIS A 15 0.55 28.53 -8.77
CA HIS A 15 -0.79 28.89 -9.24
C HIS A 15 -0.80 30.38 -9.59
N GLY A 16 -0.39 30.72 -10.82
CA GLY A 16 -0.23 32.11 -11.27
C GLY A 16 1.06 32.78 -10.76
N THR A 17 1.26 32.82 -9.45
CA THR A 17 2.51 33.23 -8.78
C THR A 17 3.11 32.06 -7.99
N ILE A 18 4.41 32.10 -7.70
CA ILE A 18 5.06 31.09 -6.87
C ILE A 18 4.70 31.39 -5.41
N ALA A 19 4.12 30.41 -4.73
CA ALA A 19 3.73 30.49 -3.32
C ALA A 19 4.47 29.41 -2.51
N ALA A 20 4.75 29.70 -1.25
CA ALA A 20 5.33 28.76 -0.30
C ALA A 20 4.23 28.10 0.54
N ASN A 21 4.34 26.79 0.74
CA ASN A 21 3.48 26.03 1.64
C ASN A 21 4.21 25.83 2.96
N VAL A 22 3.62 26.32 4.05
CA VAL A 22 4.14 26.19 5.41
C VAL A 22 3.14 25.43 6.27
N MET A 23 3.62 24.52 7.09
CA MET A 23 2.82 23.75 8.05
C MET A 23 3.03 24.28 9.46
N VAL A 24 1.92 24.50 10.17
CA VAL A 24 1.94 24.79 11.61
C VAL A 24 2.11 23.48 12.37
N LEU A 25 3.23 23.30 13.09
CA LEU A 25 3.56 22.04 13.75
C LEU A 25 2.57 21.68 14.87
N ALA A 26 1.99 22.67 15.54
CA ALA A 26 1.03 22.46 16.63
C ALA A 26 -0.35 21.98 16.16
N THR A 27 -0.78 22.36 14.94
CA THR A 27 -2.15 22.09 14.45
C THR A 27 -2.19 21.22 13.20
N GLY A 28 -1.04 21.01 12.52
CA GLY A 28 -0.96 20.32 11.24
C GLY A 28 -1.59 21.09 10.07
N LYS A 29 -2.08 22.32 10.29
CA LYS A 29 -2.71 23.14 9.25
C LYS A 29 -1.65 23.67 8.27
N THR A 30 -1.92 23.55 6.97
CA THR A 30 -1.08 24.09 5.91
C THR A 30 -1.55 25.48 5.50
N ILE A 31 -0.63 26.43 5.46
CA ILE A 31 -0.83 27.81 5.03
C ILE A 31 -0.03 28.00 3.75
N THR A 32 -0.67 28.54 2.72
CA THR A 32 -0.03 28.92 1.46
C THR A 32 0.07 30.43 1.39
N MET A 33 1.26 30.96 1.16
CA MET A 33 1.52 32.40 1.14
C MET A 33 2.54 32.76 0.06
N GLY A 34 2.58 34.03 -0.36
CA GLY A 34 3.53 34.49 -1.37
C GLY A 34 4.99 34.35 -0.89
N LEU A 35 5.94 34.22 -1.82
CA LEU A 35 7.38 34.14 -1.45
C LEU A 35 7.85 35.38 -0.67
N ASN A 36 7.50 36.59 -1.14
CA ASN A 36 7.85 37.85 -0.47
C ASN A 36 7.13 37.97 0.88
N GLU A 37 5.85 37.60 0.92
CA GLU A 37 5.05 37.59 2.13
C GLU A 37 5.62 36.64 3.19
N LEU A 38 6.10 35.46 2.79
CA LEU A 38 6.77 34.54 3.70
C LEU A 38 8.11 35.10 4.20
N ALA A 39 8.92 35.70 3.32
CA ALA A 39 10.22 36.25 3.69
C ALA A 39 10.10 37.38 4.72
N ASP A 40 9.07 38.22 4.59
CA ASP A 40 8.82 39.38 5.47
C ASP A 40 8.01 39.02 6.73
N SER A 41 7.53 37.78 6.85
CA SER A 41 6.71 37.34 8.00
C SER A 41 7.54 36.82 9.18
N GLU A 42 6.97 36.87 10.39
CA GLU A 42 7.53 36.24 11.61
C GLU A 42 7.76 34.72 11.46
N ILE A 43 7.16 34.09 10.43
CA ILE A 43 7.31 32.67 10.15
C ILE A 43 8.71 32.36 9.61
N SER A 44 9.36 33.31 8.90
CA SER A 44 10.70 33.10 8.36
C SER A 44 11.77 32.99 9.44
N GLU A 45 11.56 33.63 10.59
CA GLU A 45 12.48 33.61 11.74
C GLU A 45 12.54 32.22 12.42
N ASP A 46 11.48 31.42 12.30
CA ASP A 46 11.38 30.06 12.86
C ASP A 46 11.80 28.96 11.85
N LEU A 47 12.09 29.33 10.60
CA LEU A 47 12.57 28.40 9.58
C LEU A 47 14.03 28.03 9.82
N SER A 48 14.38 26.77 9.58
CA SER A 48 15.77 26.32 9.65
C SER A 48 16.65 27.03 8.61
N ARG A 49 17.96 27.11 8.86
CA ARG A 49 18.92 27.71 7.89
C ARG A 49 18.81 27.12 6.47
N HIS A 50 18.50 25.83 6.35
CA HIS A 50 18.31 25.18 5.05
C HIS A 50 17.00 25.60 4.36
N GLU A 51 15.94 25.85 5.12
CA GLU A 51 14.64 26.33 4.62
C GLU A 51 14.72 27.78 4.17
N LEU A 52 15.36 28.64 4.97
CA LEU A 52 15.65 30.03 4.61
C LEU A 52 16.50 30.12 3.35
N GLN A 53 17.55 29.30 3.25
CA GLN A 53 18.38 29.26 2.06
C GLN A 53 17.58 28.83 0.81
N ALA A 54 16.63 27.91 0.95
CA ALA A 54 15.75 27.51 -0.15
C ALA A 54 14.73 28.60 -0.51
N LEU A 55 14.18 29.32 0.48
CA LEU A 55 13.28 30.45 0.28
C LEU A 55 13.98 31.58 -0.48
N TYR A 56 15.12 32.06 0.02
CA TYR A 56 15.86 33.16 -0.63
C TYR A 56 16.44 32.78 -1.98
N ARG A 57 16.86 31.51 -2.15
CA ARG A 57 17.28 31.01 -3.46
C ARG A 57 16.14 31.04 -4.49
N LYS A 58 14.90 30.93 -4.06
CA LYS A 58 13.74 31.03 -4.96
C LYS A 58 13.28 32.47 -5.17
N LEU A 59 13.42 33.32 -4.14
CA LEU A 59 13.06 34.73 -4.20
C LEU A 59 14.01 35.55 -5.08
N TYR A 60 15.32 35.22 -5.05
CA TYR A 60 16.37 35.96 -5.77
C TYR A 60 17.11 35.15 -6.85
N GLY A 61 16.90 33.83 -6.93
CA GLY A 61 17.53 33.00 -7.95
C GLY A 61 16.77 33.02 -9.28
N ASP A 62 17.49 32.75 -10.36
CA ASP A 62 16.90 32.62 -11.70
C ASP A 62 15.78 31.56 -11.66
N ASN A 63 14.61 31.89 -12.23
CA ASN A 63 13.36 31.12 -12.13
C ASN A 63 13.47 29.66 -12.66
N LYS A 64 14.61 29.31 -13.26
CA LYS A 64 14.99 27.99 -13.76
C LYS A 64 15.66 27.08 -12.71
N GLN A 65 16.12 27.57 -11.57
CA GLN A 65 16.78 26.73 -10.56
C GLN A 65 15.76 26.09 -9.59
N LYS A 66 15.64 24.76 -9.67
CA LYS A 66 14.81 23.94 -8.77
C LYS A 66 15.45 23.88 -7.39
N THR A 67 14.74 24.32 -6.35
CA THR A 67 15.18 24.18 -4.94
C THR A 67 14.83 22.78 -4.40
N ALA A 68 15.47 22.35 -3.31
CA ALA A 68 15.16 21.06 -2.65
C ALA A 68 13.67 20.93 -2.24
N TYR A 69 12.98 22.07 -2.11
CA TYR A 69 11.57 22.23 -1.77
C TYR A 69 10.65 22.34 -3.00
N GLU A 70 11.19 22.53 -4.20
CA GLU A 70 10.51 22.37 -5.49
C GLU A 70 10.64 20.94 -6.06
N LEU A 71 11.09 19.96 -5.26
CA LEU A 71 10.89 18.55 -5.58
C LEU A 71 9.40 18.12 -5.44
N SER A 72 8.48 18.93 -5.98
CA SER A 72 7.25 18.44 -6.59
C SER A 72 7.53 17.50 -7.78
N ASP A 73 8.81 17.36 -8.16
CA ASP A 73 9.35 16.35 -9.09
C ASP A 73 9.86 15.06 -8.40
N ARG A 74 9.35 14.75 -7.20
CA ARG A 74 9.24 13.35 -6.75
C ARG A 74 8.09 12.74 -7.57
N HIS A 75 8.27 11.79 -8.47
CA HIS A 75 9.38 10.89 -8.71
C HIS A 75 8.84 9.97 -9.84
N GLU A 76 9.36 10.01 -11.07
CA GLU A 76 9.00 8.96 -12.04
C GLU A 76 9.24 7.58 -11.40
N ARG A 77 10.37 7.40 -10.70
CA ARG A 77 10.72 6.16 -9.99
C ARG A 77 9.78 5.78 -8.83
N SER A 78 9.18 6.74 -8.12
CA SER A 78 8.23 6.44 -7.02
C SER A 78 6.88 6.09 -7.61
N TRP A 79 6.48 6.75 -8.69
CA TRP A 79 5.29 6.33 -9.45
C TRP A 79 5.51 4.96 -10.09
N TYR A 80 6.69 4.67 -10.62
CA TYR A 80 7.05 3.33 -11.09
C TYR A 80 7.03 2.30 -9.96
N ALA A 81 7.58 2.61 -8.78
CA ALA A 81 7.51 1.71 -7.62
C ALA A 81 6.06 1.48 -7.17
N TYR A 82 5.24 2.53 -7.13
CA TYR A 82 3.81 2.43 -6.84
C TYR A 82 3.10 1.52 -7.86
N LEU A 83 3.38 1.70 -9.15
CA LEU A 83 2.83 0.88 -10.23
C LEU A 83 3.29 -0.58 -10.12
N ILE A 84 4.58 -0.82 -9.86
CA ILE A 84 5.13 -2.17 -9.69
C ILE A 84 4.44 -2.88 -8.51
N ILE A 85 4.30 -2.20 -7.37
CA ILE A 85 3.61 -2.79 -6.20
C ILE A 85 2.13 -3.03 -6.51
N THR A 86 1.46 -2.10 -7.20
CA THR A 86 0.06 -2.25 -7.63
C THR A 86 -0.12 -3.46 -8.56
N VAL A 87 0.75 -3.61 -9.55
CA VAL A 87 0.75 -4.74 -10.49
C VAL A 87 1.04 -6.03 -9.74
N ALA A 88 2.09 -6.08 -8.91
CA ALA A 88 2.41 -7.25 -8.11
C ALA A 88 1.23 -7.68 -7.22
N LEU A 89 0.56 -6.71 -6.57
CA LEU A 89 -0.61 -6.97 -5.76
C LEU A 89 -1.75 -7.56 -6.59
N SER A 90 -2.05 -6.98 -7.76
CA SER A 90 -3.10 -7.51 -8.65
C SER A 90 -2.80 -8.93 -9.14
N VAL A 91 -1.55 -9.23 -9.51
CA VAL A 91 -1.12 -10.56 -9.97
C VAL A 91 -1.22 -11.58 -8.83
N ILE A 92 -0.74 -11.24 -7.64
CA ILE A 92 -0.83 -12.11 -6.46
C ILE A 92 -2.29 -12.37 -6.10
N TYR A 93 -3.16 -11.36 -6.21
CA TYR A 93 -4.58 -11.50 -5.89
C TYR A 93 -5.32 -12.40 -6.91
N ILE A 94 -5.06 -12.21 -8.21
CA ILE A 94 -5.57 -13.09 -9.27
C ILE A 94 -5.07 -14.53 -9.06
N PHE A 95 -3.77 -14.70 -8.79
CA PHE A 95 -3.19 -16.02 -8.54
C PHE A 95 -3.80 -16.70 -7.32
N SER A 96 -4.03 -15.94 -6.25
CA SER A 96 -4.68 -16.44 -5.03
C SER A 96 -6.12 -16.89 -5.32
N THR A 97 -6.85 -16.18 -6.18
CA THR A 97 -8.21 -16.56 -6.60
C THR A 97 -8.20 -17.88 -7.36
N LEU A 98 -7.25 -18.08 -8.28
CA LEU A 98 -7.08 -19.34 -9.02
C LEU A 98 -6.68 -20.51 -8.10
N CYS A 99 -5.69 -20.30 -7.22
CA CYS A 99 -5.28 -21.30 -6.25
C CYS A 99 -6.38 -21.63 -5.23
N GLY A 100 -7.31 -20.70 -4.98
CA GLY A 100 -8.42 -20.89 -4.05
C GLY A 100 -9.39 -22.00 -4.45
N VAL A 101 -9.43 -22.37 -5.73
CA VAL A 101 -10.36 -23.37 -6.27
C VAL A 101 -9.98 -24.80 -5.89
N LYS A 102 -8.69 -25.08 -5.72
CA LYS A 102 -8.20 -26.43 -5.45
C LYS A 102 -8.02 -26.62 -3.94
N PRO A 103 -8.91 -27.35 -3.23
CA PRO A 103 -8.62 -27.72 -1.85
C PRO A 103 -7.45 -28.72 -1.83
N ILE A 104 -6.51 -28.53 -0.90
CA ILE A 104 -5.46 -29.51 -0.60
C ILE A 104 -5.64 -29.99 0.84
N GLN A 105 -5.35 -31.26 1.06
CA GLN A 105 -5.26 -31.84 2.38
C GLN A 105 -3.80 -31.79 2.83
N ILE A 106 -3.56 -31.22 4.01
CA ILE A 106 -2.24 -31.22 4.64
C ILE A 106 -2.21 -32.39 5.64
N PRO A 107 -1.52 -33.50 5.33
CA PRO A 107 -1.58 -34.73 6.15
C PRO A 107 -1.04 -34.54 7.56
N VAL A 108 -0.05 -33.64 7.72
CA VAL A 108 0.62 -33.38 9.01
C VAL A 108 -0.31 -32.71 10.03
N LEU A 109 -1.30 -31.94 9.57
CA LEU A 109 -2.19 -31.15 10.42
C LEU A 109 -3.65 -31.62 10.34
N ASN A 110 -3.97 -32.61 9.50
CA ASN A 110 -5.36 -33.01 9.18
C ASN A 110 -6.26 -31.83 8.80
N LEU A 111 -5.70 -30.83 8.11
CA LEU A 111 -6.42 -29.63 7.68
C LEU A 111 -6.69 -29.68 6.17
N ILE A 112 -7.90 -29.27 5.80
CA ILE A 112 -8.29 -29.03 4.40
C ILE A 112 -8.24 -27.52 4.20
N THR A 113 -7.27 -27.04 3.43
CA THR A 113 -7.11 -25.62 3.13
C THR A 113 -6.76 -25.42 1.66
N PRO A 114 -7.21 -24.33 1.02
CA PRO A 114 -6.72 -23.99 -0.31
C PRO A 114 -5.25 -23.53 -0.24
N PRO A 115 -4.41 -23.83 -1.23
CA PRO A 115 -3.02 -23.36 -1.31
C PRO A 115 -2.89 -21.84 -1.30
N ALA A 116 -3.97 -21.12 -1.69
CA ALA A 116 -4.05 -19.67 -1.66
C ALA A 116 -3.66 -19.06 -0.30
N ILE A 117 -3.82 -19.81 0.80
CA ILE A 117 -3.51 -19.34 2.14
C ILE A 117 -2.04 -18.98 2.37
N PHE A 118 -1.12 -19.56 1.60
CA PHE A 118 0.31 -19.28 1.71
C PHE A 118 0.74 -18.04 0.92
N ILE A 119 -0.12 -17.58 0.01
CA ILE A 119 0.22 -16.56 -0.99
C ILE A 119 -0.56 -15.28 -0.74
N TYR A 120 -1.84 -15.41 -0.37
CA TYR A 120 -2.69 -14.29 -0.01
C TYR A 120 -2.10 -13.39 1.08
N PRO A 121 -1.41 -13.88 2.14
CA PRO A 121 -0.78 -13.00 3.13
C PRO A 121 0.23 -11.99 2.55
N LEU A 122 0.78 -12.26 1.36
CA LEU A 122 1.65 -11.30 0.67
C LEU A 122 0.90 -10.03 0.26
N THR A 123 -0.42 -10.08 0.02
CA THR A 123 -1.21 -8.88 -0.32
C THR A 123 -1.20 -7.89 0.83
N PHE A 124 -1.41 -8.36 2.07
CA PHE A 124 -1.36 -7.52 3.27
C PHE A 124 -0.02 -6.79 3.39
N ILE A 125 1.10 -7.52 3.17
CA ILE A 125 2.45 -6.92 3.22
C ILE A 125 2.59 -5.81 2.17
N LEU A 126 2.12 -6.03 0.94
CA LEU A 126 2.18 -5.02 -0.12
C LEU A 126 1.29 -3.81 0.18
N VAL A 127 0.08 -4.02 0.72
CA VAL A 127 -0.83 -2.94 1.14
C VAL A 127 -0.24 -2.14 2.30
N ASP A 128 0.42 -2.80 3.24
CA ASP A 128 1.08 -2.16 4.38
C ASP A 128 2.26 -1.29 3.92
N ILE A 129 3.06 -1.79 2.98
CA ILE A 129 4.12 -1.02 2.30
C ILE A 129 3.51 0.20 1.61
N LEU A 130 2.44 0.03 0.84
CA LEU A 130 1.77 1.14 0.15
C LEU A 130 1.23 2.19 1.13
N ASN A 131 0.58 1.77 2.21
CA ASN A 131 0.11 2.68 3.25
C ASN A 131 1.27 3.45 3.90
N GLU A 132 2.39 2.79 4.13
CA GLU A 132 3.52 3.41 4.82
C GLU A 132 4.19 4.50 3.97
N PHE A 133 4.39 4.24 2.67
CA PHE A 133 5.10 5.16 1.77
C PHE A 133 4.19 6.15 1.04
N TYR A 134 2.98 5.74 0.66
CA TYR A 134 2.07 6.51 -0.19
C TYR A 134 0.81 6.97 0.55
N GLY A 135 0.57 6.45 1.76
CA GLY A 135 -0.56 6.83 2.62
C GLY A 135 -1.88 6.17 2.25
N LEU A 136 -2.88 6.43 3.10
CA LEU A 136 -4.19 5.76 3.07
C LEU A 136 -4.94 5.93 1.74
N ARG A 137 -4.88 7.12 1.13
CA ARG A 137 -5.65 7.42 -0.09
C ARG A 137 -5.16 6.59 -1.29
N LEU A 138 -3.84 6.46 -1.44
CA LEU A 138 -3.24 5.69 -2.53
C LEU A 138 -3.31 4.18 -2.28
N ALA A 139 -3.17 3.74 -1.03
CA ALA A 139 -3.40 2.35 -0.66
C ALA A 139 -4.85 1.90 -0.98
N ARG A 140 -5.86 2.68 -0.59
CA ARG A 140 -7.28 2.38 -0.91
C ARG A 140 -7.56 2.37 -2.42
N ARG A 141 -6.94 3.28 -3.17
CA ARG A 141 -7.03 3.25 -4.64
C ARG A 141 -6.44 1.96 -5.20
N THR A 142 -5.29 1.53 -4.70
CA THR A 142 -4.66 0.27 -5.12
C THR A 142 -5.53 -0.93 -4.81
N ILE A 143 -6.13 -0.98 -3.60
CA ILE A 143 -7.07 -2.04 -3.21
C ILE A 143 -8.22 -2.14 -4.23
N ILE A 144 -8.84 -1.02 -4.59
CA ILE A 144 -9.94 -0.98 -5.56
C ILE A 144 -9.46 -1.37 -6.96
N ILE A 145 -8.30 -0.88 -7.41
CA ILE A 145 -7.72 -1.21 -8.71
C ILE A 145 -7.48 -2.72 -8.83
N SER A 146 -6.87 -3.33 -7.82
CA SER A 146 -6.60 -4.77 -7.82
C SER A 146 -7.87 -5.61 -7.70
N PHE A 147 -8.89 -5.12 -6.99
CA PHE A 147 -10.22 -5.71 -7.00
C PHE A 147 -10.86 -5.69 -8.40
N ILE A 148 -10.86 -4.53 -9.06
CA ILE A 148 -11.40 -4.39 -10.43
C ILE A 148 -10.60 -5.25 -11.40
N ALA A 149 -9.28 -5.32 -11.28
CA ALA A 149 -8.45 -6.18 -12.12
C ALA A 149 -8.82 -7.66 -11.97
N ASN A 150 -8.98 -8.14 -10.72
CA ASN A 150 -9.40 -9.52 -10.46
C ASN A 150 -10.82 -9.80 -10.95
N LEU A 151 -11.74 -8.85 -10.74
CA LEU A 151 -13.12 -8.95 -11.23
C LEU A 151 -13.16 -9.04 -12.76
N THR A 152 -12.44 -8.18 -13.47
CA THR A 152 -12.34 -8.20 -14.93
C THR A 152 -11.73 -9.51 -15.44
N PHE A 153 -10.68 -10.02 -14.77
CA PHE A 153 -10.08 -11.30 -15.11
C PHE A 153 -11.10 -12.44 -14.99
N VAL A 154 -11.78 -12.57 -13.85
CA VAL A 154 -12.72 -13.66 -13.62
C VAL A 154 -13.96 -13.53 -14.51
N LEU A 155 -14.48 -12.32 -14.73
CA LEU A 155 -15.56 -12.11 -15.70
C LEU A 155 -15.14 -12.46 -17.13
N GLY A 156 -13.90 -12.15 -17.52
CA GLY A 156 -13.36 -12.53 -18.82
C GLY A 156 -13.32 -14.06 -19.01
N VAL A 157 -12.87 -14.78 -17.98
CA VAL A 157 -12.87 -16.25 -17.95
C VAL A 157 -14.30 -16.82 -17.88
N TRP A 158 -15.24 -16.11 -17.26
CA TRP A 158 -16.64 -16.53 -17.27
C TRP A 158 -17.27 -16.37 -18.66
N VAL A 159 -16.99 -15.27 -19.37
CA VAL A 159 -17.51 -15.04 -20.74
C VAL A 159 -17.07 -16.13 -21.71
N THR A 160 -15.88 -16.73 -21.55
CA THR A 160 -15.45 -17.84 -22.42
C THR A 160 -16.29 -19.09 -22.25
N THR A 161 -16.98 -19.28 -21.10
CA THR A 161 -17.91 -20.40 -20.90
C THR A 161 -19.25 -20.22 -21.64
N LEU A 162 -19.59 -18.99 -22.04
CA LEU A 162 -20.79 -18.70 -22.83
C LEU A 162 -20.61 -19.05 -24.32
N VAL A 163 -19.36 -19.16 -24.77
CA VAL A 163 -19.02 -19.51 -26.15
C VAL A 163 -19.08 -21.04 -26.30
N PRO A 164 -19.78 -21.58 -27.32
CA PRO A 164 -19.87 -23.02 -27.50
C PRO A 164 -18.49 -23.63 -27.77
N SER A 165 -18.20 -24.71 -27.07
CA SER A 165 -16.99 -25.51 -27.28
C SER A 165 -17.13 -26.42 -28.49
N ILE A 166 -16.00 -26.83 -29.07
CA ILE A 166 -15.98 -27.76 -30.20
C ILE A 166 -16.37 -29.16 -29.68
N PRO A 167 -17.25 -29.91 -30.38
CA PRO A 167 -17.71 -31.23 -29.91
C PRO A 167 -16.61 -32.26 -29.66
N GLN A 168 -15.46 -32.11 -30.30
CA GLN A 168 -14.31 -33.01 -30.14
C GLN A 168 -13.42 -32.67 -28.93
N TRP A 169 -13.73 -31.59 -28.19
CA TRP A 169 -12.94 -31.18 -27.04
C TRP A 169 -13.47 -31.80 -25.74
N GLU A 170 -12.74 -32.80 -25.25
CA GLU A 170 -13.08 -33.62 -24.08
C GLU A 170 -13.25 -32.81 -22.78
N TYR A 171 -12.55 -31.68 -22.65
CA TYR A 171 -12.50 -30.90 -21.40
C TYR A 171 -13.60 -29.86 -21.25
N SER A 172 -14.61 -29.84 -22.13
CA SER A 172 -15.68 -28.83 -22.13
C SER A 172 -16.43 -28.73 -20.80
N GLU A 173 -16.93 -29.85 -20.26
CA GLU A 173 -17.62 -29.88 -18.97
C GLU A 173 -16.69 -29.56 -17.79
N THR A 174 -15.47 -30.12 -17.82
CA THR A 174 -14.47 -29.89 -16.76
C THR A 174 -14.07 -28.42 -16.68
N TYR A 175 -13.86 -27.78 -17.84
CA TYR A 175 -13.56 -26.36 -17.95
C TYR A 175 -14.67 -25.51 -17.34
N ASN A 176 -15.93 -25.75 -17.74
CA ASN A 176 -17.08 -25.01 -17.23
C ASN A 176 -17.23 -25.17 -15.70
N GLY A 177 -17.00 -26.37 -15.16
CA GLY A 177 -17.02 -26.62 -13.71
C GLY A 177 -15.94 -25.87 -12.94
N ILE A 178 -14.71 -25.83 -13.47
CA ILE A 178 -13.61 -25.07 -12.87
C ILE A 178 -13.93 -23.58 -12.88
N VAL A 179 -14.42 -23.04 -13.99
CA VAL A 179 -14.75 -21.61 -14.10
C VAL A 179 -15.88 -21.20 -13.15
N HIS A 180 -16.93 -22.02 -13.00
CA HIS A 180 -17.97 -21.77 -12.01
C HIS A 180 -17.43 -21.77 -10.58
N SER A 181 -16.46 -22.64 -10.29
CA SER A 181 -15.78 -22.66 -8.99
C SER A 181 -14.94 -21.40 -8.77
N ILE A 182 -14.24 -20.90 -9.80
CA ILE A 182 -13.51 -19.61 -9.76
C ILE A 182 -14.48 -18.46 -9.44
N MET A 183 -15.67 -18.43 -10.06
CA MET A 183 -16.69 -17.41 -9.80
C MET A 183 -17.17 -17.41 -8.34
N ALA A 184 -17.44 -18.59 -7.78
CA ALA A 184 -17.86 -18.71 -6.39
C ALA A 184 -16.76 -18.22 -5.43
N VAL A 185 -15.51 -18.61 -5.68
CA VAL A 185 -14.34 -18.16 -4.90
C VAL A 185 -14.15 -16.65 -5.03
N LEU A 186 -14.32 -16.06 -6.22
CA LEU A 186 -14.21 -14.62 -6.45
C LEU A 186 -15.18 -13.84 -5.56
N VAL A 187 -16.45 -14.26 -5.47
CA VAL A 187 -17.46 -13.53 -4.69
C VAL A 187 -17.08 -13.52 -3.21
N ALA A 188 -16.72 -14.69 -2.67
CA ALA A 188 -16.29 -14.81 -1.27
C ALA A 188 -14.99 -14.06 -0.99
N SER A 189 -13.96 -14.21 -1.84
CA SER A 189 -12.65 -13.56 -1.66
C SER A 189 -12.74 -12.05 -1.83
N SER A 190 -13.57 -11.56 -2.75
CA SER A 190 -13.73 -10.13 -2.99
C SER A 190 -14.39 -9.41 -1.83
N ALA A 191 -15.45 -10.00 -1.26
CA ALA A 191 -16.09 -9.45 -0.08
C ALA A 191 -15.13 -9.42 1.11
N ALA A 192 -14.40 -10.52 1.34
CA ALA A 192 -13.39 -10.60 2.40
C ALA A 192 -12.28 -9.55 2.20
N TYR A 193 -11.66 -9.52 1.02
CA TYR A 193 -10.57 -8.62 0.65
C TYR A 193 -10.95 -7.14 0.77
N LEU A 194 -12.12 -6.74 0.24
CA LEU A 194 -12.55 -5.34 0.30
C LEU A 194 -12.79 -4.88 1.74
N ILE A 195 -13.32 -5.73 2.61
CA ILE A 195 -13.55 -5.37 4.01
C ILE A 195 -12.22 -5.38 4.78
N SER A 196 -11.46 -6.48 4.68
CA SER A 196 -10.26 -6.71 5.49
C SER A 196 -9.14 -5.72 5.15
N GLU A 197 -8.84 -5.48 3.88
CA GLU A 197 -7.75 -4.58 3.48
C GLU A 197 -8.07 -3.11 3.73
N ASN A 198 -9.35 -2.72 3.65
CA ASN A 198 -9.77 -1.37 4.03
C ASN A 198 -9.66 -1.15 5.54
N VAL A 199 -10.03 -2.14 6.35
CA VAL A 199 -9.85 -2.11 7.81
C VAL A 199 -8.37 -2.11 8.16
N ASN A 200 -7.55 -2.95 7.53
CA ASN A 200 -6.10 -3.00 7.71
C ASN A 200 -5.48 -1.61 7.48
N SER A 201 -5.74 -1.03 6.31
CA SER A 201 -5.21 0.27 5.91
C SER A 201 -5.64 1.39 6.87
N TYR A 202 -6.90 1.38 7.29
CA TYR A 202 -7.42 2.36 8.23
C TYR A 202 -6.75 2.25 9.60
N LEU A 203 -6.65 1.04 10.16
CA LEU A 203 -6.02 0.80 11.46
C LEU A 203 -4.55 1.16 11.43
N LEU A 204 -3.82 0.81 10.37
CA LEU A 204 -2.40 1.16 10.22
C LEU A 204 -2.21 2.68 10.27
N CYS A 205 -3.02 3.44 9.53
CA CYS A 205 -3.00 4.90 9.54
C CYS A 205 -3.36 5.46 10.93
N LYS A 206 -4.40 4.93 11.57
CA LYS A 206 -4.85 5.40 12.88
C LYS A 206 -3.83 5.15 13.98
N ILE A 207 -3.20 3.97 14.01
CA ILE A 207 -2.15 3.65 14.99
C ILE A 207 -0.90 4.49 14.71
N LYS A 208 -0.58 4.79 13.44
CA LYS A 208 0.52 5.69 13.07
C LYS A 208 0.32 7.10 13.63
N GLU A 209 -0.90 7.64 13.55
CA GLU A 209 -1.26 8.92 14.17
C GLU A 209 -1.12 8.87 15.70
N LEU A 210 -1.67 7.84 16.35
CA LEU A 210 -1.65 7.69 17.80
C LEU A 210 -0.23 7.48 18.38
N THR A 211 0.66 6.83 17.62
CA THR A 211 2.02 6.49 18.07
C THR A 211 3.08 7.49 17.62
N ASN A 212 2.70 8.62 17.00
CA ASN A 212 3.64 9.58 16.39
C ASN A 212 4.70 8.90 15.51
N SER A 213 4.30 7.86 14.75
CA SER A 213 5.16 7.06 13.87
C SER A 213 6.34 6.31 14.54
N ARG A 214 6.35 6.16 15.87
CA ARG A 214 7.48 5.54 16.61
C ARG A 214 7.52 4.02 16.49
N TYR A 215 6.38 3.34 16.53
CA TYR A 215 6.31 1.87 16.63
C TYR A 215 5.76 1.21 15.36
N LEU A 216 6.60 1.07 14.32
CA LEU A 216 6.22 0.45 13.05
C LEU A 216 5.76 -1.01 13.21
N PHE A 217 6.51 -1.80 13.99
CA PHE A 217 6.19 -3.20 14.27
C PHE A 217 4.77 -3.38 14.84
N VAL A 218 4.46 -2.62 15.88
CA VAL A 218 3.20 -2.74 16.61
C VAL A 218 2.02 -2.39 15.71
N ARG A 219 2.11 -1.32 14.92
CA ARG A 219 1.01 -0.93 14.03
C ARG A 219 0.74 -1.97 12.95
N VAL A 220 1.79 -2.52 12.32
CA VAL A 220 1.65 -3.50 11.24
C VAL A 220 1.03 -4.76 11.80
N ILE A 221 1.59 -5.35 12.85
CA ILE A 221 1.05 -6.59 13.40
C ILE A 221 -0.38 -6.39 13.88
N THR A 222 -0.66 -5.32 14.61
CA THR A 222 -2.01 -5.08 15.13
C THR A 222 -3.03 -4.92 14.00
N SER A 223 -2.70 -4.16 12.95
CA SER A 223 -3.61 -3.97 11.82
C SER A 223 -3.79 -5.25 11.01
N THR A 224 -2.71 -5.96 10.68
CA THR A 224 -2.77 -7.21 9.91
C THR A 224 -3.48 -8.32 10.69
N VAL A 225 -3.27 -8.44 12.00
CA VAL A 225 -3.95 -9.44 12.84
C VAL A 225 -5.46 -9.18 12.85
N VAL A 226 -5.90 -7.95 13.11
CA VAL A 226 -7.35 -7.62 13.11
C VAL A 226 -7.95 -7.84 11.72
N ALA A 227 -7.26 -7.40 10.67
CA ALA A 227 -7.72 -7.59 9.29
C ALA A 227 -7.80 -9.06 8.89
N SER A 228 -6.80 -9.87 9.25
CA SER A 228 -6.77 -11.31 8.95
C SER A 228 -7.85 -12.10 9.67
N ALA A 229 -8.26 -11.67 10.88
CA ALA A 229 -9.39 -12.25 11.59
C ALA A 229 -10.70 -11.99 10.85
N ILE A 230 -10.93 -10.72 10.46
CA ILE A 230 -12.13 -10.33 9.69
C ILE A 230 -12.14 -11.06 8.34
N ASP A 231 -11.00 -11.10 7.65
CA ASP A 231 -10.85 -11.76 6.37
C ASP A 231 -11.21 -13.24 6.45
N SER A 232 -10.66 -13.96 7.44
CA SER A 232 -10.88 -15.40 7.59
C SER A 232 -12.34 -15.71 7.95
N VAL A 233 -12.96 -14.90 8.81
CA VAL A 233 -14.39 -15.04 9.13
C VAL A 233 -15.25 -14.80 7.89
N VAL A 234 -15.10 -13.66 7.22
CA VAL A 234 -15.91 -13.30 6.04
C VAL A 234 -15.70 -14.29 4.89
N PHE A 235 -14.46 -14.68 4.62
CA PHE A 235 -14.14 -15.62 3.55
C PHE A 235 -14.72 -17.01 3.81
N CYS A 236 -14.41 -17.62 4.96
CA CYS A 236 -14.85 -18.98 5.24
C CYS A 236 -16.38 -19.07 5.41
N THR A 237 -17.01 -18.04 5.97
CA THR A 237 -18.48 -17.98 6.02
C THR A 237 -19.06 -17.93 4.62
N LEU A 238 -18.69 -16.95 3.78
CA LEU A 238 -19.28 -16.80 2.45
C LEU A 238 -18.96 -17.96 1.50
N ALA A 239 -17.74 -18.50 1.54
CA ALA A 239 -17.33 -19.58 0.65
C ALA A 239 -17.99 -20.93 0.98
N PHE A 240 -18.28 -21.20 2.27
CA PHE A 240 -18.67 -22.54 2.71
C PHE A 240 -19.99 -22.61 3.48
N TYR A 241 -20.72 -21.51 3.68
CA TYR A 241 -21.94 -21.43 4.52
C TYR A 241 -22.95 -22.58 4.29
N ASN A 242 -23.14 -23.02 3.04
CA ASN A 242 -24.10 -24.07 2.69
C ASN A 242 -23.44 -25.34 2.12
N VAL A 243 -22.13 -25.48 2.27
CA VAL A 243 -21.33 -26.56 1.69
C VAL A 243 -20.74 -27.47 2.78
N LEU A 244 -20.32 -26.89 3.91
CA LEU A 244 -19.65 -27.60 4.99
C LEU A 244 -20.38 -27.38 6.33
N SER A 245 -20.24 -28.35 7.25
CA SER A 245 -20.77 -28.24 8.60
C SER A 245 -20.13 -27.08 9.37
N TRP A 246 -20.88 -26.50 10.31
CA TRP A 246 -20.44 -25.30 11.02
C TRP A 246 -19.19 -25.51 11.88
N ASP A 247 -18.99 -26.72 12.41
CA ASP A 247 -17.79 -27.06 13.17
C ASP A 247 -16.54 -27.09 12.28
N ILE A 248 -16.66 -27.61 11.05
CA ILE A 248 -15.57 -27.60 10.06
C ILE A 248 -15.21 -26.15 9.72
N ILE A 249 -16.21 -25.29 9.48
CA ILE A 249 -15.97 -23.89 9.13
C ILE A 249 -15.24 -23.14 10.25
N LYS A 250 -15.59 -23.37 11.52
CA LYS A 250 -14.87 -22.78 12.67
C LYS A 250 -13.41 -23.22 12.71
N THR A 251 -13.14 -24.51 12.51
CA THR A 251 -11.74 -25.02 12.46
C THR A 251 -10.95 -24.44 11.29
N MET A 252 -11.61 -24.24 10.13
CA MET A 252 -11.01 -23.55 8.99
C MET A 252 -10.68 -22.10 9.33
N ILE A 253 -11.62 -21.32 9.89
CA ILE A 253 -11.38 -19.93 10.29
C ILE A 253 -10.16 -19.84 11.22
N LEU A 254 -10.10 -20.67 12.25
CA LEU A 254 -9.01 -20.64 13.24
C LEU A 254 -7.66 -21.00 12.61
N SER A 255 -7.61 -22.08 11.82
CA SER A 255 -6.38 -22.48 11.14
C SER A 255 -5.90 -21.44 10.14
N GLN A 256 -6.82 -20.84 9.38
CA GLN A 256 -6.47 -19.79 8.43
C GLN A 256 -5.93 -18.54 9.10
N PHE A 257 -6.59 -18.13 10.18
CA PHE A 257 -6.17 -17.00 10.98
C PHE A 257 -4.76 -17.22 11.56
N LEU A 258 -4.50 -18.38 12.18
CA LEU A 258 -3.18 -18.67 12.76
C LEU A 258 -2.06 -18.63 11.72
N ILE A 259 -2.27 -19.20 10.54
CA ILE A 259 -1.29 -19.14 9.45
C ILE A 259 -1.03 -17.68 9.05
N LYS A 260 -2.09 -16.89 8.84
CA LYS A 260 -1.96 -15.46 8.48
C LYS A 260 -1.23 -14.64 9.55
N VAL A 261 -1.44 -14.94 10.84
CA VAL A 261 -0.71 -14.29 11.95
C VAL A 261 0.78 -14.58 11.89
N VAL A 262 1.18 -15.83 11.60
CA VAL A 262 2.60 -16.18 11.42
C VAL A 262 3.20 -15.38 10.25
N TYR A 263 2.48 -15.28 9.13
CA TYR A 263 2.90 -14.45 8.01
C TYR A 263 2.98 -12.96 8.36
N ALA A 264 2.07 -12.44 9.18
CA ALA A 264 2.13 -11.05 9.64
C ALA A 264 3.42 -10.78 10.43
N LEU A 265 3.82 -11.70 11.31
CA LEU A 265 5.08 -11.60 12.05
C LEU A 265 6.30 -11.63 11.13
N LEU A 266 6.30 -12.51 10.12
CA LEU A 266 7.38 -12.58 9.12
C LEU A 266 7.41 -11.35 8.21
N GLY A 267 6.23 -10.83 7.84
CA GLY A 267 6.02 -9.70 6.92
C GLY A 267 6.52 -8.36 7.43
N VAL A 268 6.69 -8.23 8.74
CA VAL A 268 7.39 -7.09 9.36
C VAL A 268 8.79 -6.89 8.77
N GLY A 269 9.56 -7.97 8.59
CA GLY A 269 10.95 -7.91 8.11
C GLY A 269 11.08 -7.19 6.77
N PRO A 270 10.34 -7.61 5.73
CA PRO A 270 10.25 -6.91 4.44
C PRO A 270 9.87 -5.43 4.54
N ILE A 271 9.00 -5.03 5.46
CA ILE A 271 8.59 -3.62 5.63
C ILE A 271 9.75 -2.78 6.19
N TYR A 272 10.50 -3.32 7.16
CA TYR A 272 11.72 -2.64 7.64
C TYR A 272 12.82 -2.61 6.57
N ALA A 273 12.96 -3.69 5.79
CA ALA A 273 13.93 -3.77 4.70
C ALA A 273 13.62 -2.76 3.59
N THR A 274 12.35 -2.64 3.18
CA THR A 274 11.91 -1.64 2.21
C THR A 274 12.13 -0.22 2.74
N ARG A 275 11.87 0.05 4.03
CA ARG A 275 12.19 1.36 4.64
C ARG A 275 13.68 1.69 4.59
N SER A 276 14.55 0.72 4.84
CA SER A 276 16.00 0.88 4.74
C SER A 276 16.47 1.10 3.30
N LEU A 277 15.95 0.32 2.35
CA LEU A 277 16.23 0.48 0.92
C LEU A 277 15.75 1.83 0.38
N PHE A 278 14.55 2.25 0.77
CA PHE A 278 13.97 3.53 0.35
C PHE A 278 14.80 4.71 0.89
N ASN A 279 15.25 4.64 2.15
CA ASN A 279 16.17 5.61 2.72
C ASN A 279 17.53 5.62 2.01
N ARG A 280 18.08 4.46 1.62
CA ARG A 280 19.35 4.39 0.86
C ARG A 280 19.19 4.98 -0.55
N TYR A 281 18.15 4.60 -1.29
CA TYR A 281 17.93 5.09 -2.65
C TYR A 281 17.66 6.60 -2.71
N ILE A 282 17.01 7.16 -1.69
CA ILE A 282 16.72 8.60 -1.62
C ILE A 282 17.92 9.40 -1.08
N ASN A 283 18.66 8.89 -0.09
CA ASN A 283 19.78 9.63 0.51
C ASN A 283 21.05 9.59 -0.37
N THR A 284 21.25 8.58 -1.22
CA THR A 284 22.39 8.56 -2.16
C THR A 284 22.31 9.69 -3.20
N GLU A 285 21.11 10.14 -3.57
CA GLU A 285 20.91 11.29 -4.46
C GLU A 285 21.16 12.63 -3.75
N GLN A 286 20.85 12.76 -2.45
CA GLN A 286 21.24 13.96 -1.69
C GLN A 286 22.77 14.08 -1.56
N ALA A 287 23.48 12.95 -1.41
CA ALA A 287 24.93 12.93 -1.38
C ALA A 287 25.54 13.30 -2.75
N LYS A 288 25.04 12.72 -3.85
CA LYS A 288 25.51 13.06 -5.21
C LYS A 288 25.15 14.49 -5.62
N GLY A 289 23.93 14.95 -5.32
CA GLY A 289 23.51 16.33 -5.58
C GLY A 289 24.34 17.36 -4.81
N ASN A 290 24.78 17.05 -3.59
CA ASN A 290 25.71 17.89 -2.83
C ASN A 290 27.13 17.90 -3.42
N GLU A 291 27.59 16.78 -3.99
CA GLU A 291 28.91 16.67 -4.61
C GLU A 291 29.00 17.45 -5.94
N TYR A 292 27.90 17.57 -6.68
CA TYR A 292 27.80 18.45 -7.85
C TYR A 292 27.50 19.92 -7.51
N ALA A 293 26.88 20.20 -6.37
CA ALA A 293 26.60 21.58 -5.92
C ALA A 293 27.80 22.25 -5.21
N TYR A 294 28.72 21.45 -4.66
CA TYR A 294 29.96 21.93 -4.07
C TYR A 294 31.12 21.09 -4.60
N PRO A 295 31.71 21.43 -5.77
CA PRO A 295 33.06 20.96 -6.05
C PRO A 295 33.91 21.44 -4.88
N LYS A 296 34.57 20.50 -4.18
CA LYS A 296 35.55 20.84 -3.15
C LYS A 296 36.51 21.88 -3.74
N ALA A 297 36.37 23.12 -3.29
CA ALA A 297 37.36 24.14 -3.57
C ALA A 297 38.68 23.62 -2.99
N ARG A 298 39.65 23.38 -3.87
CA ARG A 298 41.03 23.10 -3.49
C ARG A 298 41.65 24.33 -2.86
#